data_AF-A0A2G2M4N1-F1
#
_entry.id   AF-A0A2G2M4N1-F1
#
_cell.length_a   1.000
_cell.length_b   1.000
_cell.length_c   1.000
_cell.angle_alpha   90.00
_cell.angle_beta   90.00
_cell.angle_gamma   90.00
#
_symmetry.space_group_name_H-M   'P 1'
#
loop_
_entity.id
_entity.type
_entity.pdbx_description
1 polymer ?
#
loop_
_entity_poly.entity_id
_entity_poly.type
_entity_poly.pdbx_seq_one_letter_code
_entity_poly.pdbx_strand_id
1 'polypeptide(L)'
;IAEGKRDSIDSISQFPFVAKELMLTVDRLEKDALYLKELIQFSDFDEDNSPKFEAERKKFLAMLINLKRLVEGEEKIYKSYRSKLDDPKKKKEMLAAVEKNKKDVIDLVRTIRISNKLIRRFGRKIEKFVSKMQEREVEISVGEEKLKFYKSVKNLTSQDTESIDQIDRIVRAAQKIIKK
;
A
#
# COMPACT_ATOMS: atom_id res chain seq x y z
N ILE A 1 3.23 12.85 -21.79
CA ILE A 1 3.08 11.38 -21.57
C ILE A 1 4.12 10.84 -20.58
N ALA A 2 5.42 11.08 -20.80
CA ALA A 2 6.47 10.59 -19.90
C ALA A 2 6.35 11.11 -18.45
N GLU A 3 6.04 12.40 -18.30
CA GLU A 3 5.80 13.04 -17.00
C GLU A 3 4.62 12.41 -16.26
N GLY A 4 3.43 12.36 -16.88
CA GLY A 4 2.28 11.69 -16.25
C GLY A 4 2.50 10.21 -15.91
N LYS A 5 3.37 9.50 -16.64
CA LYS A 5 3.79 8.15 -16.25
C LYS A 5 4.65 8.16 -15.00
N ARG A 6 5.62 9.08 -14.90
CA ARG A 6 6.46 9.27 -13.73
C ARG A 6 5.62 9.61 -12.50
N ASP A 7 4.70 10.56 -12.63
CA ASP A 7 3.78 10.96 -11.54
C ASP A 7 2.92 9.79 -11.08
N SER A 8 2.47 8.95 -12.02
CA SER A 8 1.73 7.74 -11.69
C SER A 8 2.59 6.76 -10.89
N ILE A 9 3.85 6.54 -11.28
CA ILE A 9 4.78 5.67 -10.54
C ILE A 9 5.09 6.25 -9.15
N ASP A 10 5.31 7.56 -9.07
CA ASP A 10 5.57 8.26 -7.80
C ASP A 10 4.38 8.14 -6.85
N SER A 11 3.17 8.24 -7.37
CA SER A 11 1.92 8.08 -6.60
C SER A 11 1.70 6.64 -6.14
N ILE A 12 1.78 5.65 -7.05
CA ILE A 12 1.52 4.25 -6.68
C ILE A 12 2.62 3.68 -5.77
N SER A 13 3.86 4.16 -5.87
CA SER A 13 4.98 3.69 -5.03
C SER A 13 4.76 3.95 -3.54
N GLN A 14 3.91 4.91 -3.17
CA GLN A 14 3.56 5.19 -1.78
C GLN A 14 2.75 4.06 -1.12
N PHE A 15 2.12 3.19 -1.91
CA PHE A 15 1.22 2.17 -1.39
C PHE A 15 1.98 0.88 -1.07
N PRO A 16 2.01 0.41 0.20
CA PRO A 16 2.78 -0.77 0.59
C PRO A 16 2.42 -2.05 -0.16
N PHE A 17 1.18 -2.17 -0.64
CA PHE A 17 0.76 -3.33 -1.42
C PHE A 17 1.46 -3.43 -2.77
N VAL A 18 1.94 -2.31 -3.35
CA VAL A 18 2.65 -2.31 -4.63
C VAL A 18 3.97 -3.05 -4.51
N ALA A 19 4.76 -2.73 -3.48
CA ALA A 19 6.00 -3.47 -3.20
C ALA A 19 5.73 -4.97 -2.94
N LYS A 20 4.67 -5.29 -2.19
CA LYS A 20 4.25 -6.69 -1.95
C LYS A 20 3.89 -7.42 -3.24
N GLU A 21 3.09 -6.80 -4.12
CA GLU A 21 2.72 -7.42 -5.39
C GLU A 21 3.91 -7.61 -6.31
N LEU A 22 4.84 -6.65 -6.37
CA LEU A 22 6.07 -6.78 -7.14
C LEU A 22 6.91 -7.97 -6.65
N MET A 23 7.06 -8.16 -5.33
CA MET A 23 7.78 -9.32 -4.79
C MET A 23 7.10 -10.66 -5.14
N LEU A 24 5.77 -10.71 -5.19
CA LEU A 24 5.03 -11.93 -5.58
C LEU A 24 5.24 -12.31 -7.05
N THR A 25 5.80 -11.40 -7.87
CA THR A 25 6.11 -11.72 -9.27
C THR A 25 7.38 -12.54 -9.44
N VAL A 26 8.25 -12.63 -8.42
CA VAL A 26 9.54 -13.35 -8.49
C VAL A 26 9.31 -14.81 -8.92
N ASP A 27 8.50 -15.56 -8.17
CA ASP A 27 8.24 -16.98 -8.45
C ASP A 27 7.64 -17.20 -9.84
N ARG A 28 6.83 -16.24 -10.31
CA ARG A 28 6.22 -16.31 -11.63
C ARG A 28 7.20 -15.98 -12.74
N LEU A 29 8.10 -15.02 -12.52
CA LEU A 29 9.16 -14.63 -13.45
C LEU A 29 10.24 -15.72 -13.59
N GLU A 30 10.44 -16.52 -12.55
CA GLU A 30 11.32 -17.69 -12.60
C GLU A 30 10.77 -18.77 -13.52
N LYS A 31 9.45 -19.00 -13.49
CA LYS A 31 8.74 -20.04 -14.25
C LYS A 31 8.37 -19.64 -15.68
N ASP A 32 7.98 -18.39 -15.89
CA ASP A 32 7.56 -17.85 -17.19
C ASP A 32 8.38 -16.61 -17.50
N ALA A 33 9.40 -16.80 -18.35
CA ALA A 33 10.26 -15.72 -18.80
C ALA A 33 9.41 -14.60 -19.42
N LEU A 34 8.46 -14.94 -20.31
CA LEU A 34 7.64 -13.98 -21.07
C LEU A 34 6.78 -13.08 -20.18
N TYR A 35 6.58 -13.43 -18.91
CA TYR A 35 5.86 -12.62 -17.95
C TYR A 35 6.52 -11.24 -17.72
N LEU A 36 7.83 -11.10 -17.94
CA LEU A 36 8.56 -9.84 -17.76
C LEU A 36 7.94 -8.67 -18.56
N LYS A 37 7.41 -8.95 -19.76
CA LYS A 37 6.75 -7.94 -20.62
C LYS A 37 5.49 -7.35 -19.99
N GLU A 38 4.86 -8.08 -19.08
CA GLU A 38 3.69 -7.58 -18.34
C GLU A 38 4.08 -6.69 -17.17
N LEU A 39 5.33 -6.77 -16.71
CA LEU A 39 5.80 -6.12 -15.49
C LEU A 39 6.57 -4.83 -15.78
N ILE A 40 7.46 -4.85 -16.77
CA ILE A 40 8.34 -3.71 -17.07
C ILE A 40 8.19 -3.22 -18.51
N GLN A 41 8.65 -2.00 -18.74
CA GLN A 41 8.93 -1.45 -20.05
C GLN A 41 10.41 -1.68 -20.36
N PHE A 42 10.67 -2.45 -21.41
CA PHE A 42 12.03 -2.70 -21.91
C PHE A 42 12.69 -1.41 -22.39
N SER A 43 14.01 -1.39 -22.28
CA SER A 43 14.80 -0.21 -22.57
C SER A 43 16.19 -0.50 -23.13
N ASP A 44 16.70 -1.70 -22.89
CA ASP A 44 17.92 -2.20 -23.49
C ASP A 44 17.53 -3.03 -24.72
N PHE A 45 17.87 -2.52 -25.90
CA PHE A 45 17.61 -3.16 -27.19
C PHE A 45 18.94 -3.47 -27.87
N ASP A 46 18.99 -4.54 -28.67
CA ASP A 46 20.12 -4.86 -29.53
C ASP A 46 20.07 -4.10 -30.86
N GLU A 47 21.04 -4.37 -31.74
CA GLU A 47 21.18 -3.72 -33.05
C GLU A 47 19.97 -3.98 -33.95
N ASP A 48 19.27 -5.10 -33.75
CA ASP A 48 18.06 -5.48 -34.47
C ASP A 48 16.78 -4.94 -33.80
N ASN A 49 16.91 -4.02 -32.83
CA ASN A 49 15.82 -3.45 -32.05
C ASN A 49 14.99 -4.52 -31.29
N SER A 50 15.62 -5.65 -30.95
CA SER A 50 15.05 -6.69 -30.10
C SER A 50 15.41 -6.43 -28.63
N PRO A 51 14.47 -6.59 -27.69
CA PRO A 51 14.77 -6.38 -26.27
C PRO A 51 15.82 -7.37 -25.76
N LYS A 52 16.82 -6.88 -25.02
CA LYS A 52 17.81 -7.72 -24.29
C LYS A 52 17.17 -8.37 -23.07
N PHE A 53 16.32 -9.36 -23.35
CA PHE A 53 15.39 -9.94 -22.40
C PHE A 53 16.07 -10.47 -21.13
N GLU A 54 17.13 -11.26 -21.30
CA GLU A 54 17.83 -11.86 -20.17
C GLU A 54 18.53 -10.82 -19.28
N ALA A 55 19.12 -9.79 -19.89
CA ALA A 55 19.79 -8.73 -19.15
C ALA A 55 18.79 -7.92 -18.32
N GLU A 56 17.67 -7.54 -18.91
CA GLU A 56 16.58 -6.84 -18.23
C GLU A 56 15.93 -7.72 -17.14
N ARG A 57 15.77 -9.02 -17.39
CA ARG A 57 15.28 -10.00 -16.40
C ARG A 57 16.19 -10.06 -15.18
N LYS A 58 17.51 -10.21 -15.39
CA LYS A 58 18.50 -10.27 -14.31
C LYS A 58 18.52 -8.98 -13.50
N LYS A 59 18.51 -7.81 -14.17
CA LYS A 59 18.41 -6.50 -13.53
C LYS A 59 17.13 -6.40 -12.67
N PHE A 60 15.99 -6.80 -13.23
CA PHE A 60 14.71 -6.76 -12.52
C PHE A 60 14.67 -7.69 -11.31
N LEU A 61 15.13 -8.94 -11.44
CA LEU A 61 15.23 -9.87 -10.31
C LEU A 61 16.13 -9.33 -9.18
N ALA A 62 17.28 -8.74 -9.52
CA ALA A 62 18.16 -8.13 -8.52
C ALA A 62 17.46 -6.98 -7.76
N MET A 63 16.66 -6.16 -8.47
CA MET A 63 15.84 -5.13 -7.83
C MET A 63 14.78 -5.72 -6.89
N LEU A 64 14.10 -6.81 -7.30
CA LEU A 64 13.09 -7.47 -6.47
C LEU A 64 13.70 -8.13 -5.21
N ILE A 65 14.89 -8.71 -5.31
CA ILE A 65 15.63 -9.26 -4.16
C ILE A 65 15.99 -8.13 -3.18
N ASN A 66 16.48 -7.01 -3.68
CA ASN A 66 16.77 -5.83 -2.86
C ASN A 66 15.51 -5.28 -2.19
N LEU A 67 14.39 -5.24 -2.92
CA LEU A 67 13.09 -4.82 -2.40
C LEU A 67 12.63 -5.72 -1.26
N LYS A 68 12.74 -7.05 -1.44
CA LYS A 68 12.44 -8.03 -0.39
C LYS A 68 13.26 -7.82 0.86
N ARG A 69 14.57 -7.60 0.71
CA ARG A 69 15.47 -7.30 1.83
C ARG A 69 15.07 -6.03 2.59
N LEU A 70 14.66 -4.96 1.90
CA LEU A 70 14.22 -3.73 2.54
C LEU A 70 12.90 -3.92 3.30
N VAL A 71 11.93 -4.63 2.72
CA VAL A 71 10.65 -4.91 3.38
C VAL A 71 10.84 -5.79 4.62
N GLU A 72 11.65 -6.84 4.54
CA GLU A 72 12.00 -7.70 5.68
C GLU A 72 12.89 -6.97 6.70
N GLY A 73 13.64 -5.94 6.26
CA GLY A 73 14.48 -5.09 7.10
C GLY A 73 13.69 -4.30 8.12
N GLU A 74 12.45 -3.90 7.82
CA GLU A 74 11.60 -3.16 8.75
C GLU A 74 11.33 -3.96 10.04
N GLU A 75 11.06 -5.27 9.91
CA GLU A 75 10.85 -6.15 11.07
C GLU A 75 12.12 -6.27 11.93
N LYS A 76 13.30 -6.30 11.29
CA LYS A 76 14.59 -6.33 12.00
C LYS A 76 14.84 -5.05 12.78
N ILE A 77 14.45 -3.90 12.23
CA ILE A 77 14.49 -2.62 12.95
C ILE A 77 13.63 -2.73 14.22
N TYR A 78 12.36 -3.11 14.12
CA TYR A 78 11.51 -3.26 15.32
C TYR A 78 12.10 -4.23 16.36
N LYS A 79 12.59 -5.39 15.91
CA LYS A 79 13.22 -6.38 16.81
C LYS A 79 14.42 -5.80 17.56
N SER A 80 15.29 -5.04 16.89
CA SER A 80 16.51 -4.46 17.47
C SER A 80 16.26 -3.38 18.55
N TYR A 81 15.07 -2.76 18.55
CA TYR A 81 14.67 -1.71 19.50
C TYR A 81 13.67 -2.18 20.54
N ARG A 82 13.15 -3.42 20.47
CA ARG A 82 12.05 -3.92 21.32
C ARG A 82 12.28 -3.74 22.82
N SER A 83 13.50 -3.91 23.30
CA SER A 83 13.89 -3.75 24.71
C SER A 83 14.36 -2.34 25.08
N LYS A 84 14.30 -1.38 24.15
CA LYS A 84 14.84 -0.01 24.29
C LYS A 84 13.75 1.06 24.16
N LEU A 85 12.47 0.66 24.12
CA LEU A 85 11.36 1.58 23.82
C LEU A 85 10.93 2.45 25.00
N ASP A 86 11.38 2.10 26.21
CA ASP A 86 11.13 2.90 27.42
C ASP A 86 11.90 4.22 27.39
N ASP A 87 12.99 4.30 26.62
CA ASP A 87 13.72 5.55 26.38
C ASP A 87 13.09 6.32 25.19
N PRO A 88 12.54 7.52 25.40
CA PRO A 88 11.98 8.36 24.34
C PRO A 88 12.96 8.66 23.20
N LYS A 89 14.27 8.77 23.49
CA LYS A 89 15.31 9.01 22.49
C LYS A 89 15.47 7.81 21.57
N LYS A 90 15.49 6.61 22.13
CA LYS A 90 15.57 5.34 21.37
C LYS A 90 14.30 5.07 20.57
N LYS A 91 13.13 5.44 21.10
CA LYS A 91 11.88 5.42 20.33
C LYS A 91 11.93 6.34 19.12
N LYS A 92 12.44 7.57 19.27
CA LYS A 92 12.60 8.52 18.15
C LYS A 92 13.59 8.00 17.10
N GLU A 93 14.70 7.41 17.53
CA GLU A 93 15.71 6.78 16.67
C GLU A 93 15.10 5.63 15.84
N MET A 94 14.33 4.74 16.48
CA MET A 94 13.63 3.65 15.81
C MET A 94 12.64 4.18 14.75
N LEU A 95 11.83 5.18 15.10
CA LEU A 95 10.85 5.76 14.17
C LEU A 95 11.55 6.38 12.94
N ALA A 96 12.67 7.09 13.15
CA ALA A 96 13.46 7.63 12.05
C ALA A 96 14.07 6.53 11.16
N ALA A 97 14.54 5.43 11.75
CA ALA A 97 15.04 4.28 11.01
C ALA A 97 13.95 3.59 10.18
N VAL A 98 12.74 3.42 10.74
CA VAL A 98 11.58 2.88 10.03
C VAL A 98 11.17 3.81 8.88
N GLU A 99 11.12 5.12 9.12
CA GLU A 99 10.76 6.10 8.09
C GLU A 99 11.77 6.10 6.94
N LYS A 100 13.07 6.04 7.26
CA LYS A 100 14.13 5.90 6.25
C LYS A 100 13.95 4.62 5.44
N ASN A 101 13.74 3.48 6.09
CA ASN A 101 13.52 2.21 5.39
C ASN A 101 12.30 2.27 4.44
N LYS A 102 11.21 2.93 4.86
CA LYS A 102 10.04 3.16 4.01
C LYS A 102 10.35 4.02 2.79
N LYS A 103 11.13 5.09 2.96
CA LYS A 103 11.60 5.92 1.84
C LYS A 103 12.48 5.12 0.88
N ASP A 104 13.40 4.31 1.39
CA ASP A 104 14.26 3.44 0.58
C ASP A 104 13.43 2.44 -0.25
N VAL A 105 12.36 1.87 0.32
CA VAL A 105 11.41 1.01 -0.41
C VAL A 105 10.71 1.78 -1.53
N ILE A 106 10.18 2.96 -1.23
CA ILE A 106 9.47 3.82 -2.19
C ILE A 106 10.41 4.19 -3.35
N ASP A 107 11.61 4.67 -3.03
CA ASP A 107 12.58 5.12 -4.03
C ASP A 107 13.04 3.96 -4.91
N LEU A 108 13.25 2.77 -4.34
CA LEU A 108 13.54 1.58 -5.13
C LEU A 108 12.39 1.24 -6.10
N VAL A 109 11.14 1.28 -5.66
CA VAL A 109 9.98 1.05 -6.54
C VAL A 109 9.91 2.10 -7.66
N ARG A 110 10.25 3.36 -7.38
CA ARG A 110 10.28 4.43 -8.40
C ARG A 110 11.32 4.20 -9.49
N THR A 111 12.44 3.54 -9.17
CA THR A 111 13.45 3.21 -10.18
C THR A 111 13.01 2.11 -11.16
N ILE A 112 11.99 1.33 -10.81
CA ILE A 112 11.49 0.26 -11.66
C ILE A 112 10.71 0.86 -12.83
N ARG A 113 11.07 0.46 -14.05
CA ARG A 113 10.38 0.87 -15.28
C ARG A 113 9.06 0.11 -15.45
N ILE A 114 8.09 0.35 -14.56
CA ILE A 114 6.82 -0.40 -14.52
C ILE A 114 6.08 -0.25 -15.87
N SER A 115 5.52 -1.35 -16.38
CA SER A 115 4.72 -1.36 -17.60
C SER A 115 3.43 -0.54 -17.41
N ASN A 116 2.91 0.05 -18.49
CA ASN A 116 1.67 0.83 -18.42
C ASN A 116 0.47 -0.04 -18.00
N LYS A 117 0.49 -1.33 -18.38
CA LYS A 117 -0.54 -2.31 -17.98
C LYS A 117 -0.53 -2.48 -16.46
N LEU A 118 0.64 -2.60 -15.85
CA LEU A 118 0.78 -2.80 -14.41
C LEU A 118 0.46 -1.51 -13.63
N ILE A 119 0.88 -0.33 -14.11
CA ILE A 119 0.48 0.97 -13.52
C ILE A 119 -1.04 1.10 -13.47
N ARG A 120 -1.74 0.83 -14.58
CA ARG A 120 -3.22 0.87 -14.62
C ARG A 120 -3.86 -0.14 -13.67
N ARG A 121 -3.28 -1.33 -13.53
CA ARG A 121 -3.77 -2.36 -12.60
C ARG A 121 -3.65 -1.89 -11.15
N PHE A 122 -2.53 -1.27 -10.77
CA PHE A 122 -2.35 -0.69 -9.45
C PHE A 122 -3.29 0.50 -9.22
N GLY A 123 -3.45 1.39 -10.21
CA GLY A 123 -4.40 2.50 -10.16
C GLY A 123 -5.83 2.03 -9.88
N ARG A 124 -6.35 1.07 -10.66
CA ARG A 124 -7.68 0.48 -10.41
C ARG A 124 -7.83 -0.14 -9.03
N LYS A 125 -6.76 -0.70 -8.47
CA LYS A 125 -6.80 -1.28 -7.12
C LYS A 125 -6.82 -0.20 -6.05
N ILE A 126 -6.07 0.89 -6.23
CA ILE A 126 -6.10 2.07 -5.38
C ILE A 126 -7.49 2.70 -5.40
N GLU A 127 -8.07 2.92 -6.58
CA GLU A 127 -9.43 3.43 -6.74
C GLU A 127 -10.44 2.59 -5.97
N LYS A 128 -10.38 1.26 -6.08
CA LYS A 128 -11.23 0.35 -5.29
C LYS A 128 -11.06 0.50 -3.78
N PHE A 129 -9.84 0.76 -3.30
CA PHE A 129 -9.63 1.02 -1.87
C PHE A 129 -10.19 2.37 -1.46
N VAL A 130 -9.98 3.42 -2.26
CA VAL A 130 -10.51 4.76 -2.01
C VAL A 130 -12.05 4.75 -2.00
N SER A 131 -12.70 4.12 -2.99
CA SER A 131 -14.16 4.01 -3.01
C SER A 131 -14.70 3.30 -1.77
N LYS A 132 -14.05 2.21 -1.33
CA LYS A 132 -14.43 1.53 -0.08
C LYS A 132 -14.25 2.42 1.16
N MET A 133 -13.19 3.24 1.21
CA MET A 133 -13.01 4.18 2.31
C MET A 133 -14.12 5.23 2.32
N GLN A 134 -14.45 5.81 1.16
CA GLN A 134 -15.52 6.80 1.01
C GLN A 134 -16.89 6.23 1.41
N GLU A 135 -17.20 5.01 1.00
CA GLU A 135 -18.42 4.31 1.43
C GLU A 135 -18.51 4.22 2.97
N ARG A 136 -17.39 3.88 3.63
CA ARG A 136 -17.32 3.82 5.10
C ARG A 136 -17.41 5.20 5.75
N GLU A 137 -16.83 6.23 5.15
CA GLU A 137 -16.96 7.61 5.64
C GLU A 137 -18.42 8.08 5.61
N VAL A 138 -19.15 7.76 4.54
CA VAL A 138 -20.58 8.05 4.45
C VAL A 138 -21.37 7.29 5.52
N GLU A 139 -21.10 5.99 5.72
CA GLU A 139 -21.73 5.21 6.80
C GLU A 139 -21.48 5.83 8.18
N ILE A 140 -20.26 6.30 8.44
CA ILE A 140 -19.90 6.96 9.71
C ILE A 140 -20.68 8.28 9.85
N SER A 141 -20.69 9.13 8.82
CA SER A 141 -21.38 10.43 8.86
C SER A 141 -22.86 10.25 9.15
N VAL A 142 -23.53 9.36 8.43
CA VAL A 142 -24.96 9.06 8.62
C VAL A 142 -25.22 8.45 9.99
N GLY A 143 -24.35 7.55 10.46
CA GLY A 143 -24.45 6.94 11.77
C GLY A 143 -24.29 7.95 12.91
N GLU A 144 -23.31 8.86 12.81
CA GLU A 144 -23.07 9.91 13.78
C GLU A 144 -24.21 10.93 13.84
N GLU A 145 -24.81 11.28 12.70
CA GLU A 145 -26.02 12.12 12.65
C GLU A 145 -27.20 11.47 13.37
N LYS A 146 -27.46 10.18 13.10
CA LYS A 146 -28.52 9.43 13.80
C LYS A 146 -28.25 9.33 15.30
N LEU A 147 -27.00 9.09 15.70
CA LEU A 147 -26.62 9.08 17.12
C LEU A 147 -26.83 10.44 17.78
N LYS A 148 -26.54 11.55 17.10
CA LYS A 148 -26.83 12.90 17.59
C LYS A 148 -28.33 13.12 17.78
N PHE A 149 -29.15 12.67 16.83
CA PHE A 149 -30.61 12.72 16.95
C PHE A 149 -31.09 11.96 18.19
N TYR A 150 -30.74 10.68 18.32
CA TYR A 150 -31.17 9.88 19.47
C TYR A 150 -30.68 10.43 20.82
N LYS A 151 -29.47 10.99 20.88
CA LYS A 151 -28.95 11.66 22.10
C LYS A 151 -29.72 12.92 22.49
N SER A 152 -30.47 13.53 21.56
CA SER A 152 -31.29 14.71 21.83
C SER A 152 -32.71 14.38 22.33
N VAL A 153 -33.13 13.11 22.25
CA VAL A 153 -34.44 12.65 22.71
C VAL A 153 -34.43 12.48 24.24
N LYS A 154 -35.34 13.17 24.94
CA LYS A 154 -35.40 13.17 26.42
C LYS A 154 -35.87 11.85 27.04
N ASN A 155 -36.79 11.15 26.37
CA ASN A 155 -37.36 9.89 26.84
C ASN A 155 -37.10 8.80 25.80
N LEU A 156 -36.02 8.05 25.98
CA LEU A 156 -35.68 6.94 25.09
C LEU A 156 -36.55 5.72 25.41
N THR A 157 -37.12 5.11 24.37
CA THR A 157 -37.78 3.80 24.49
C THR A 157 -36.73 2.68 24.46
N SER A 158 -37.12 1.47 24.88
CA SER A 158 -36.24 0.28 24.79
C SER A 158 -35.76 0.03 23.35
N GLN A 159 -36.61 0.31 22.36
CA GLN A 159 -36.30 0.19 20.93
C GLN A 159 -35.30 1.26 20.46
N ASP A 160 -35.34 2.46 21.03
CA ASP A 160 -34.36 3.52 20.74
C ASP A 160 -32.97 3.16 21.29
N THR A 161 -32.90 2.58 22.50
CA THR A 161 -31.63 2.08 23.06
C THR A 161 -31.01 0.96 22.22
N GLU A 162 -31.81 0.00 21.75
CA GLU A 162 -31.31 -1.04 20.83
C GLU A 162 -30.81 -0.44 19.52
N SER A 163 -31.52 0.56 18.99
CA SER A 163 -31.13 1.26 17.76
C SER A 163 -29.82 2.03 17.93
N ILE A 164 -29.63 2.71 19.07
CA ILE A 164 -28.37 3.39 19.41
C ILE A 164 -27.21 2.40 19.41
N ASP A 165 -27.36 1.27 20.09
CA ASP A 165 -26.32 0.24 20.19
C ASP A 165 -25.96 -0.34 18.82
N GLN A 166 -26.94 -0.60 17.97
CA GLN A 166 -26.70 -1.07 16.60
C GLN A 166 -25.95 -0.04 15.77
N ILE A 167 -26.36 1.23 15.82
CA ILE A 167 -25.71 2.31 15.07
C ILE A 167 -24.27 2.53 15.57
N ASP A 168 -24.04 2.52 16.88
CA ASP A 168 -22.69 2.65 17.46
C ASP A 168 -21.78 1.49 17.04
N ARG A 169 -22.29 0.25 16.99
CA ARG A 169 -21.53 -0.90 16.46
C ARG A 169 -21.15 -0.70 15.00
N ILE A 170 -22.06 -0.21 14.17
CA ILE A 170 -21.80 0.06 12.75
C ILE A 170 -20.73 1.14 12.59
N VAL A 171 -20.86 2.28 13.29
CA VAL A 171 -19.88 3.38 13.24
C VAL A 171 -18.50 2.90 13.68
N ARG A 172 -18.40 2.19 14.81
CA ARG A 172 -17.11 1.65 15.29
C ARG A 172 -16.52 0.63 14.33
N ALA A 173 -17.34 -0.21 13.71
CA ALA A 173 -16.88 -1.18 12.73
C ALA A 173 -16.33 -0.48 11.46
N ALA A 174 -17.06 0.50 10.92
CA ALA A 174 -16.64 1.29 9.78
C ALA A 174 -15.33 2.06 10.06
N GLN A 175 -15.22 2.70 11.23
CA GLN A 175 -14.00 3.40 11.66
C GLN A 175 -12.79 2.47 11.76
N LYS A 176 -12.97 1.24 12.24
CA LYS A 176 -11.90 0.23 12.29
C LYS A 176 -11.42 -0.20 10.91
N ILE A 177 -12.30 -0.20 9.91
CA ILE A 177 -11.95 -0.57 8.53
C ILE A 177 -11.12 0.53 7.87
N ILE A 178 -11.48 1.81 8.05
CA ILE A 178 -10.73 2.94 7.49
C ILE A 178 -9.31 3.04 8.08
N LYS A 179 -9.15 2.72 9.37
CA LYS A 179 -7.86 2.80 10.07
C LYS A 179 -6.89 1.65 9.76
N LYS A 180 -7.33 0.60 9.06
CA LYS A 180 -6.54 -0.61 8.77
C LYS A 180 -5.87 -0.55 7.41
#